data_AF-A0A8S9X2C4-F1
#
_entry.id   AF-A0A8S9X2C4-F1
#
_cell.length_a   1.000
_cell.length_b   1.000
_cell.length_c   1.000
_cell.angle_alpha   90.00
_cell.angle_beta   90.00
_cell.angle_gamma   90.00
#
_symmetry.space_group_name_H-M   'P 1'
#
loop_
_entity.id
_entity.type
_entity.pdbx_description
1 polymer ?
#
loop_
_entity_poly.entity_id
_entity_poly.type
_entity_poly.pdbx_seq_one_letter_code
_entity_poly.pdbx_strand_id
1 'polypeptide(L)'
;MFIRRLFRLPRFAPNYILHLETGLDTVSAFTLEALFEYLLRVARLQDSRLPRIVAREVISKNVSWARHLDHLSTELDVHNHLDSLDYKIIRAQADALLGEFKKSKREQFWP
;
A
#
# COMPACT_ATOMS: atom_id res chain seq x y z
N MET A 1 -5.76 -12.28 16.29
CA MET A 1 -5.78 -12.58 14.84
C MET A 1 -5.73 -14.10 14.65
N PHE A 2 -6.70 -14.66 13.94
CA PHE A 2 -6.90 -16.10 13.66
C PHE A 2 -5.62 -16.81 13.16
N ILE A 3 -4.86 -16.15 12.29
CA ILE A 3 -3.65 -16.67 11.65
C ILE A 3 -2.60 -17.15 12.68
N ARG A 4 -2.41 -16.43 13.79
CA ARG A 4 -1.44 -16.82 14.84
C ARG A 4 -1.82 -18.12 15.55
N ARG A 5 -3.13 -18.36 15.72
CA ARG A 5 -3.64 -19.59 16.32
C ARG A 5 -3.48 -20.77 15.37
N LEU A 6 -3.64 -20.54 14.07
CA LEU A 6 -3.42 -21.55 13.03
C LEU A 6 -1.98 -22.09 13.07
N PHE A 7 -1.00 -21.20 13.23
CA PHE A 7 0.42 -21.55 13.34
C PHE A 7 0.89 -21.87 14.77
N ARG A 8 -0.04 -21.99 15.74
CA ARG A 8 0.25 -22.27 17.17
C ARG A 8 1.31 -21.32 17.78
N LEU A 9 1.40 -20.09 17.27
CA LEU A 9 2.39 -19.13 17.74
C LEU A 9 2.00 -18.58 19.13
N PRO A 10 3.00 -18.32 20.00
CA PRO A 10 2.77 -17.66 21.28
C PRO A 10 2.00 -16.34 21.10
N ARG A 11 1.16 -15.99 22.08
CA ARG A 11 0.37 -14.75 22.05
C ARG A 11 1.23 -13.49 21.87
N PHE A 12 2.46 -13.53 22.38
CA PHE A 12 3.44 -12.44 22.33
C PHE A 12 4.45 -12.55 21.18
N ALA A 13 4.32 -13.55 20.31
CA ALA A 13 5.20 -13.67 19.15
C ALA A 13 5.12 -12.38 18.32
N PRO A 14 6.22 -11.79 17.86
CA PRO A 14 6.17 -10.68 16.91
C PRO A 14 5.47 -11.07 15.60
N ASN A 15 4.83 -10.10 14.91
CA ASN A 15 4.16 -10.37 13.63
C ASN A 15 5.14 -10.84 12.53
N TYR A 16 6.42 -10.49 12.63
CA TYR A 16 7.41 -10.89 11.62
C TYR A 16 7.64 -12.42 11.59
N ILE A 17 7.39 -13.13 12.69
CA ILE A 17 7.52 -14.60 12.71
C ILE A 17 6.54 -15.24 11.72
N LEU A 18 5.32 -14.70 11.60
CA LEU A 18 4.38 -15.16 10.57
C LEU A 18 4.90 -14.93 9.16
N HIS A 19 5.55 -13.78 8.91
CA HIS A 19 6.13 -13.47 7.62
C HIS A 19 7.24 -14.48 7.26
N LEU A 20 8.13 -14.77 8.21
CA LEU A 20 9.23 -15.72 8.03
C LEU A 20 8.73 -17.16 7.78
N GLU A 21 7.75 -17.62 8.55
CA GLU A 21 7.25 -19.00 8.48
C GLU A 21 6.39 -19.26 7.24
N THR A 22 5.68 -18.25 6.74
CA THR A 22 4.70 -18.43 5.66
C THR A 22 5.15 -17.90 4.30
N GLY A 23 6.17 -17.05 4.27
CA GLY A 23 6.57 -16.30 3.07
C GLY A 23 5.51 -15.31 2.58
N LEU A 24 4.40 -15.12 3.31
CA LEU A 24 3.31 -14.23 2.93
C LEU A 24 3.70 -12.78 3.18
N ASP A 25 3.30 -11.90 2.27
CA ASP A 25 3.54 -10.46 2.43
C ASP A 25 2.87 -9.91 3.70
N THR A 26 3.47 -8.86 4.26
CA THR A 26 2.97 -8.22 5.48
C THR A 26 1.54 -7.68 5.28
N VAL A 27 0.75 -7.60 6.36
CA VAL A 27 -0.59 -6.99 6.31
C VAL A 27 -0.56 -5.56 5.76
N SER A 28 0.53 -4.83 6.01
CA SER A 28 0.76 -3.51 5.40
C SER A 28 0.90 -3.57 3.88
N ALA A 29 1.59 -4.57 3.32
CA ALA A 29 1.70 -4.73 1.87
C ALA A 29 0.34 -5.06 1.24
N PHE A 30 -0.45 -5.94 1.88
CA PHE A 30 -1.81 -6.22 1.46
C PHE A 30 -2.71 -4.97 1.48
N THR A 31 -2.60 -4.15 2.53
CA THR A 31 -3.39 -2.91 2.65
C THR A 31 -3.00 -1.90 1.58
N LEU A 32 -1.70 -1.81 1.27
CA LEU A 32 -1.18 -0.96 0.20
C LEU A 32 -1.67 -1.41 -1.19
N GLU A 33 -1.68 -2.73 -1.43
CA GLU A 33 -2.18 -3.31 -2.67
C GLU A 33 -3.68 -3.02 -2.85
N ALA A 34 -4.47 -3.23 -1.80
CA ALA A 34 -5.89 -2.90 -1.80
C ALA A 34 -6.16 -1.40 -2.04
N LEU A 35 -5.32 -0.52 -1.49
CA LEU A 35 -5.41 0.93 -1.72
C LEU A 35 -5.13 1.28 -3.19
N PHE A 36 -4.09 0.70 -3.80
CA PHE A 36 -3.80 0.92 -5.21
C PHE A 36 -4.89 0.35 -6.12
N GLU A 37 -5.46 -0.82 -5.80
CA GLU A 37 -6.63 -1.32 -6.52
C GLU A 37 -7.81 -0.35 -6.46
N TYR A 38 -8.07 0.22 -5.29
CA TYR A 38 -9.08 1.26 -5.13
C TYR A 38 -8.78 2.47 -6.03
N LEU A 39 -7.55 2.98 -6.01
CA LEU A 39 -7.14 4.13 -6.82
C LEU A 39 -7.26 3.84 -8.32
N LEU A 40 -6.89 2.65 -8.78
CA LEU A 40 -7.04 2.22 -10.18
C LEU A 40 -8.52 2.16 -10.60
N ARG A 41 -9.42 1.73 -9.71
CA ARG A 41 -10.87 1.76 -9.97
C ARG A 41 -11.35 3.21 -10.05
N VAL A 42 -10.92 4.08 -9.14
CA VAL A 42 -11.28 5.51 -9.13
C VAL A 42 -10.79 6.25 -10.37
N ALA A 43 -9.56 5.98 -10.82
CA ALA A 43 -8.95 6.59 -12.00
C ALA A 43 -9.71 6.28 -13.31
N ARG A 44 -10.52 5.22 -13.34
CA ARG A 44 -11.38 4.86 -14.49
C ARG A 44 -12.78 5.49 -14.43
N LEU A 45 -13.18 6.04 -13.28
CA LEU A 45 -14.50 6.68 -13.15
C LEU A 45 -14.51 8.04 -13.84
N GLN A 46 -15.68 8.49 -14.29
CA GLN A 46 -15.87 9.86 -14.77
C GLN A 46 -15.64 10.87 -13.64
N ASP A 47 -15.16 12.08 -13.97
CA ASP A 47 -14.86 13.14 -13.00
C ASP A 47 -16.05 13.55 -12.12
N SER A 48 -17.28 13.37 -12.59
CA SER A 48 -18.52 13.67 -11.85
C SER A 48 -18.86 12.66 -10.76
N ARG A 49 -18.16 11.52 -10.69
CA ARG A 49 -18.47 10.45 -9.73
C ARG A 49 -17.91 10.80 -8.36
N LEU A 50 -18.76 10.72 -7.33
CA LEU A 50 -18.39 11.03 -5.94
C LEU A 50 -17.08 10.39 -5.48
N PRO A 51 -16.77 9.10 -5.75
CA PRO A 51 -15.49 8.51 -5.32
C PRO A 51 -14.27 9.22 -5.91
N ARG A 52 -14.35 9.72 -7.15
CA ARG A 52 -13.26 10.43 -7.82
C ARG A 52 -13.12 11.85 -7.30
N ILE A 53 -14.24 12.53 -7.04
CA ILE A 53 -14.26 13.85 -6.39
C ILE A 53 -13.62 13.76 -5.00
N VAL A 54 -14.04 12.79 -4.19
CA VAL A 54 -13.50 12.58 -2.84
C VAL A 54 -12.01 12.23 -2.89
N ALA A 55 -11.59 11.36 -3.81
CA ALA A 55 -10.16 11.04 -3.95
C ALA A 55 -9.33 12.28 -4.31
N ARG A 56 -9.80 13.14 -5.22
CA ARG A 56 -9.15 14.42 -5.55
C ARG A 56 -9.02 15.32 -4.33
N GLU A 57 -10.08 15.44 -3.53
CA GLU A 57 -10.07 16.24 -2.30
C GLU A 57 -9.10 15.69 -1.23
N VAL A 58 -9.01 14.36 -1.12
CA VAL A 58 -8.08 13.72 -0.19
C VAL A 58 -6.62 13.94 -0.61
N ILE A 59 -6.36 13.86 -1.91
CA ILE A 59 -5.04 14.13 -2.50
C ILE A 59 -4.68 15.62 -2.35
N SER A 60 -5.58 16.53 -2.76
CA SER A 60 -5.32 17.98 -2.72
C SER A 60 -5.09 18.50 -1.30
N LYS A 61 -5.77 17.95 -0.30
CA LYS A 61 -5.59 18.31 1.12
C LYS A 61 -4.45 17.53 1.80
N ASN A 62 -3.85 16.57 1.11
CA ASN A 62 -2.84 15.66 1.63
C ASN A 62 -3.23 15.06 3.01
N VAL A 63 -4.38 14.39 3.06
CA VAL A 63 -4.96 13.80 4.28
C VAL A 63 -5.10 12.28 4.19
N SER A 64 -5.27 11.62 5.34
CA SER A 64 -5.52 10.18 5.44
C SER A 64 -4.49 9.35 4.66
N TRP A 65 -4.92 8.59 3.65
CA TRP A 65 -4.06 7.69 2.88
C TRP A 65 -3.14 8.43 1.90
N ALA A 66 -3.50 9.63 1.43
CA ALA A 66 -2.65 10.41 0.52
C ALA A 66 -1.35 10.81 1.23
N ARG A 67 -1.45 11.30 2.47
CA ARG A 67 -0.29 11.62 3.30
C ARG A 67 0.58 10.41 3.58
N HIS A 68 -0.04 9.27 3.84
CA HIS A 68 0.70 8.05 4.12
C HIS A 68 1.48 7.58 2.87
N LEU A 69 0.87 7.65 1.70
CA LEU A 69 1.55 7.36 0.43
C LEU A 69 2.67 8.35 0.14
N ASP A 70 2.49 9.62 0.46
CA ASP A 70 3.50 10.65 0.27
C ASP A 70 4.75 10.39 1.13
N HIS A 71 4.55 10.07 2.42
CA HIS A 71 5.62 9.64 3.30
C HIS A 71 6.32 8.36 2.80
N LEU A 72 5.56 7.32 2.43
CA LEU A 72 6.13 6.07 1.92
C LEU A 72 6.91 6.28 0.63
N SER A 73 6.41 7.15 -0.26
CA SER A 73 7.08 7.48 -1.52
C SER A 73 8.41 8.18 -1.29
N THR A 74 8.49 9.04 -0.28
CA THR A 74 9.73 9.71 0.14
C THR A 74 10.70 8.73 0.79
N GLU A 75 10.22 7.82 1.64
CA GLU A 75 11.06 6.81 2.31
C GLU A 75 11.68 5.81 1.33
N LEU A 76 10.95 5.45 0.25
CA LEU A 76 11.38 4.48 -0.74
C LEU A 76 11.99 5.12 -2.01
N ASP A 77 12.16 6.44 -2.03
CA ASP A 77 12.67 7.21 -3.17
C ASP A 77 11.91 6.95 -4.49
N VAL A 78 10.60 6.77 -4.40
CA VAL A 78 9.71 6.59 -5.56
C VAL A 78 8.87 7.85 -5.75
N HIS A 79 8.89 8.45 -6.95
CA HIS A 79 8.11 9.66 -7.20
C HIS A 79 6.60 9.42 -7.11
N ASN A 80 5.92 10.33 -6.41
CA ASN A 80 4.48 10.29 -6.22
C ASN A 80 3.76 11.09 -7.33
N HIS A 81 2.84 10.43 -8.05
CA HIS A 81 2.09 11.04 -9.16
C HIS A 81 0.57 10.95 -8.97
N LEU A 82 0.12 10.85 -7.71
CA LEU A 82 -1.31 10.73 -7.35
C LEU A 82 -2.16 11.89 -7.89
N ASP A 83 -1.61 13.10 -7.98
CA ASP A 83 -2.32 14.29 -8.48
C ASP A 83 -2.91 14.12 -9.89
N SER A 84 -2.26 13.31 -10.72
CA SER A 84 -2.70 13.07 -12.08
C SER A 84 -4.02 12.30 -12.15
N LEU A 85 -4.29 11.42 -11.18
CA LEU A 85 -5.35 10.41 -11.23
C LEU A 85 -5.49 9.71 -12.59
N ASP A 86 -4.38 9.59 -13.33
CA ASP A 86 -4.32 8.86 -14.59
C ASP A 86 -4.08 7.38 -14.29
N TYR A 87 -4.92 6.53 -14.89
CA TYR A 87 -4.85 5.09 -14.71
C TYR A 87 -3.47 4.51 -15.06
N LYS A 88 -2.83 4.94 -16.15
CA LYS A 88 -1.53 4.39 -16.59
C LYS A 88 -0.43 4.76 -15.62
N ILE A 89 -0.43 6.02 -15.18
CA ILE A 89 0.56 6.56 -14.25
C ILE A 89 0.42 5.89 -12.89
N ILE A 90 -0.80 5.83 -12.35
CA ILE A 90 -1.07 5.17 -11.06
C ILE A 90 -0.72 3.70 -11.11
N ARG A 91 -0.94 3.01 -12.24
CA ARG A 91 -0.57 1.60 -12.35
C ARG A 91 0.94 1.40 -12.29
N ALA A 92 1.69 2.18 -13.06
CA ALA A 92 3.14 2.13 -13.03
C ALA A 92 3.69 2.46 -11.62
N GLN A 93 3.12 3.48 -10.97
CA GLN A 93 3.48 3.84 -9.59
C GLN A 93 3.14 2.71 -8.60
N ALA A 94 1.98 2.06 -8.74
CA ALA A 94 1.57 0.95 -7.88
C ALA A 94 2.55 -0.22 -7.97
N ASP A 95 2.92 -0.62 -9.19
CA ASP A 95 3.85 -1.72 -9.42
C ASP A 95 5.24 -1.41 -8.84
N ALA A 96 5.73 -0.17 -9.02
CA ALA A 96 7.00 0.29 -8.47
C ALA A 96 6.99 0.34 -6.92
N LEU A 97 6.01 1.02 -6.31
CA LEU A 97 5.92 1.15 -4.85
C LEU A 97 5.67 -0.18 -4.15
N LEU A 98 4.81 -1.05 -4.70
CA LEU A 98 4.58 -2.37 -4.12
C LEU A 98 5.82 -3.26 -4.23
N GLY A 99 6.55 -3.19 -5.35
CA GLY A 99 7.81 -3.90 -5.52
C GLY A 99 8.85 -3.51 -4.48
N GLU A 100 9.14 -2.21 -4.37
CA GLU A 100 10.12 -1.68 -3.42
C GLU A 100 9.68 -1.88 -1.96
N PHE A 101 8.39 -1.70 -1.66
CA PHE A 101 7.87 -1.94 -0.31
C PHE A 101 8.03 -3.40 0.12
N LYS A 102 7.69 -4.35 -0.76
CA LYS A 102 7.86 -5.78 -0.48
C LYS A 102 9.34 -6.15 -0.32
N LYS A 103 10.22 -5.58 -1.15
CA LYS A 103 11.67 -5.78 -1.09
C LYS A 103 12.26 -5.22 0.21
N SER A 104 12.02 -3.96 0.53
CA SER A 104 12.46 -3.29 1.76
C SER A 104 12.03 -4.06 3.01
N LYS A 105 10.78 -4.56 3.04
CA LYS A 105 10.31 -5.36 4.17
C LYS A 105 11.03 -6.71 4.27
N ARG A 106 11.37 -7.37 3.17
CA ARG A 106 12.15 -8.63 3.21
C ARG A 106 13.57 -8.38 3.71
N GLU A 107 14.24 -7.34 3.23
CA GLU A 107 15.60 -6.96 3.64
C GLU A 107 15.66 -6.56 5.12
N GLN A 108 14.63 -5.89 5.65
CA GLN A 108 14.53 -5.55 7.07
C GLN A 108 14.52 -6.79 8.00
N PHE A 109 14.10 -7.96 7.50
CA PHE A 109 14.00 -9.19 8.29
C PHE A 109 15.10 -10.22 7.99
N TRP A 110 15.91 -10.01 6.95
CA TRP A 110 17.05 -10.86 6.61
C TRP A 110 18.30 -9.99 6.35
N PRO A 111 19.09 -9.65 7.39
CA PRO A 111 20.34 -8.93 7.25
C PRO A 111 21.45 -9.76 6.60
#